data_AF-A0A6C2DV86-F1
#
_entry.id   AF-A0A6C2DV86-F1
#
_cell.length_a   1.000
_cell.length_b   1.000
_cell.length_c   1.000
_cell.angle_alpha   90.00
_cell.angle_beta   90.00
_cell.angle_gamma   90.00
#
_symmetry.space_group_name_H-M   'P 1'
#
loop_
_entity.id
_entity.type
_entity.pdbx_description
1 polymer ?
#
loop_
_entity_poly.entity_id
_entity_poly.type
_entity_poly.pdbx_seq_one_letter_code
_entity_poly.pdbx_strand_id
1 'polypeptide(L)'
;MNFLANDLEFPMHEVLEQGRSGIEIMLRDEDGNLLPASIDTGSRDWTDTDGRHTDCIIKLSWAGGVIEETDWNYFASFKKVRKRLATHSLLPMCYGASRRVILTGMAVDMGLGQKIWRVNQDDEMYHPLVGIFKTGEDVEPVSVEEQEKFQAEWWKRKQEQLAK
;
A
#
# COMPACT_ATOMS: atom_id res chain seq x y z
N MET A 1 27.23 -4.19 45.77
CA MET A 1 27.30 -4.49 44.32
C MET A 1 25.88 -4.43 43.80
N ASN A 2 25.52 -3.30 43.19
CA ASN A 2 24.24 -3.08 42.54
C ASN A 2 24.31 -3.59 41.10
N PHE A 3 23.29 -4.31 40.65
CA PHE A 3 22.77 -4.18 39.30
C PHE A 3 21.24 -4.16 39.44
N LEU A 4 20.71 -2.94 39.56
CA LEU A 4 19.30 -2.66 39.42
C LEU A 4 18.95 -2.76 37.93
N ALA A 5 17.84 -3.42 37.66
CA ALA A 5 17.08 -3.26 36.42
C ALA A 5 16.90 -1.75 36.18
N ASN A 6 17.25 -1.30 34.99
CA ASN A 6 16.82 0.00 34.51
C ASN A 6 16.18 -0.24 33.16
N ASP A 7 14.85 -0.24 33.21
CA ASP A 7 13.94 -0.14 32.10
C ASP A 7 14.40 0.97 31.15
N LEU A 8 14.81 0.59 29.93
CA LEU A 8 14.93 1.53 28.83
C LEU A 8 13.53 1.74 28.27
N GLU A 9 12.74 2.54 28.98
CA GLU A 9 11.58 3.23 28.41
C GLU A 9 12.11 4.17 27.32
N PHE A 10 12.08 3.72 26.06
CA PHE A 10 12.26 4.62 24.93
C PHE A 10 11.00 5.48 24.81
N PRO A 11 11.11 6.82 24.93
CA PRO A 11 9.94 7.68 24.90
C PRO A 11 9.27 7.58 23.53
N MET A 12 8.00 7.16 23.59
CA MET A 12 7.05 7.08 22.49
C MET A 12 6.65 8.49 22.03
N HIS A 13 7.57 9.17 21.34
CA HIS A 13 7.24 10.26 20.44
C HIS A 13 7.55 9.78 19.02
N GLU A 14 6.55 9.15 18.43
CA GLU A 14 6.58 8.63 17.07
C GLU A 14 6.66 9.82 16.08
N VAL A 15 7.88 10.22 15.77
CA VAL A 15 8.13 11.16 14.68
C VAL A 15 7.94 10.39 13.37
N LEU A 16 6.87 10.68 12.65
CA LEU A 16 6.71 10.31 11.24
C LEU A 16 7.74 11.15 10.46
N GLU A 17 8.95 10.63 10.24
CA GLU A 17 10.06 11.45 9.73
C GLU A 17 9.84 11.90 8.28
N GLN A 18 9.09 11.14 7.48
CA GLN A 18 8.71 11.50 6.11
C GLN A 18 7.32 10.93 5.76
N GLY A 19 6.37 11.81 5.45
CA GLY A 19 4.97 11.42 5.29
C GLY A 19 4.14 12.39 4.47
N ARG A 20 3.07 11.91 3.86
CA ARG A 20 2.03 12.75 3.27
C ARG A 20 0.78 12.61 4.13
N SER A 21 0.23 13.74 4.55
CA SER A 21 -1.01 13.75 5.32
C SER A 21 -2.17 14.28 4.49
N GLY A 22 -3.38 13.83 4.82
CA GLY A 22 -4.62 14.32 4.23
C GLY A 22 -4.80 13.97 2.75
N ILE A 23 -4.31 12.82 2.30
CA ILE A 23 -4.64 12.34 0.95
C ILE A 23 -6.10 11.89 0.94
N GLU A 24 -6.95 12.63 0.24
CA GLU A 24 -8.37 12.30 0.12
C GLU A 24 -8.61 11.19 -0.91
N ILE A 25 -9.39 10.20 -0.51
CA ILE A 25 -9.90 9.14 -1.39
C ILE A 25 -11.37 8.86 -1.08
N MET A 26 -12.03 8.11 -1.96
CA MET A 26 -13.35 7.54 -1.67
C MET A 26 -13.21 6.06 -1.33
N LEU A 27 -14.04 5.57 -0.41
CA LEU A 27 -14.29 4.16 -0.18
C LEU A 27 -15.65 3.81 -0.78
N ARG A 28 -15.76 2.66 -1.44
CA ARG A 28 -17.02 2.10 -1.91
C ARG A 28 -17.46 0.98 -0.97
N ASP A 29 -18.69 1.06 -0.47
CA ASP A 29 -19.31 0.00 0.32
C ASP A 29 -19.98 -1.08 -0.57
N GLU A 30 -20.62 -2.06 0.05
CA GLU A 30 -21.32 -3.16 -0.64
C GLU A 30 -22.56 -2.72 -1.41
N ASP A 31 -23.21 -1.64 -0.97
CA ASP A 31 -24.36 -1.03 -1.63
C ASP A 31 -23.94 -0.10 -2.80
N GLY A 32 -22.64 0.14 -2.95
CA GLY A 32 -22.06 1.01 -3.97
C GLY A 32 -22.02 2.49 -3.59
N ASN A 33 -22.34 2.83 -2.34
CA ASN A 33 -22.21 4.21 -1.86
C ASN A 33 -20.73 4.58 -1.70
N LEU A 34 -20.46 5.88 -1.85
CA LEU A 34 -19.13 6.42 -1.70
C LEU A 34 -18.99 7.18 -0.38
N LEU A 35 -18.02 6.76 0.43
CA LEU A 35 -17.67 7.37 1.71
C LEU A 35 -16.33 8.11 1.59
N PRO A 36 -16.23 9.37 2.03
CA PRO A 36 -14.96 10.07 2.06
C PRO A 36 -14.03 9.43 3.11
N ALA A 37 -12.75 9.35 2.78
CA ALA A 37 -11.71 8.91 3.68
C ALA A 37 -10.41 9.70 3.46
N SER A 38 -9.61 9.80 4.51
CA SER A 38 -8.27 10.40 4.46
C SER A 38 -7.21 9.33 4.68
N ILE A 39 -6.10 9.48 3.96
CA ILE A 39 -4.89 8.67 4.15
C ILE A 39 -3.76 9.57 4.60
N ASP A 40 -3.13 9.15 5.70
CA ASP A 40 -1.85 9.66 6.16
C ASP A 40 -0.80 8.56 5.99
N THR A 41 0.37 8.96 5.54
CA THR A 41 1.52 8.06 5.38
C THR A 41 2.66 8.53 6.25
N GLY A 42 3.48 7.60 6.73
CA GLY A 42 4.76 7.93 7.34
C GLY A 42 5.76 6.79 7.15
N SER A 43 7.00 7.03 7.53
CA SER A 43 8.01 5.98 7.59
C SER A 43 8.90 6.15 8.81
N ARG A 44 9.47 5.02 9.25
CA ARG A 44 10.47 4.94 10.30
C ARG A 44 11.67 4.18 9.77
N ASP A 45 12.82 4.81 9.78
CA ASP A 45 14.08 4.18 9.45
C ASP A 45 14.82 3.80 10.73
N TRP A 46 15.49 2.64 10.71
CA TRP A 46 16.45 2.29 11.76
C TRP A 46 17.60 1.47 11.17
N THR A 47 18.64 1.29 11.97
CA THR A 47 19.81 0.48 11.60
C THR A 47 20.14 -0.44 12.76
N ASP A 48 20.33 -1.72 12.45
CA ASP A 48 20.80 -2.73 13.40
C ASP A 48 21.97 -3.53 12.80
N THR A 49 22.30 -4.67 13.39
CA THR A 49 23.41 -5.54 12.94
C THR A 49 23.21 -6.12 11.54
N ASP A 50 21.96 -6.19 11.06
CA ASP A 50 21.59 -6.77 9.76
C ASP A 50 21.48 -5.70 8.66
N GLY A 51 21.59 -4.42 9.02
CA GLY A 51 21.69 -3.31 8.08
C GLY A 51 20.65 -2.22 8.31
N ARG A 52 20.30 -1.50 7.25
CA ARG A 52 19.29 -0.44 7.25
C ARG A 52 17.92 -1.06 6.98
N HIS A 53 16.95 -0.68 7.80
CA HIS A 53 15.56 -1.06 7.68
C HIS A 53 14.68 0.17 7.56
N THR A 54 13.52 -0.01 6.95
CA THR A 54 12.49 1.01 6.81
C THR A 54 11.13 0.36 6.99
N ASP A 55 10.35 0.88 7.93
CA ASP A 55 8.93 0.63 8.05
C ASP A 55 8.16 1.77 7.39
N CYS A 56 7.16 1.41 6.61
CA CYS A 56 6.18 2.33 6.05
C CYS A 56 4.87 2.15 6.78
N ILE A 57 4.24 3.26 7.13
CA ILE A 57 3.02 3.31 7.94
C ILE A 57 1.93 3.94 7.07
N ILE A 58 0.74 3.34 7.07
CA ILE A 58 -0.46 3.93 6.48
C ILE A 58 -1.54 3.97 7.54
N LYS A 59 -2.08 5.16 7.75
CA LYS A 59 -3.29 5.40 8.53
C LYS A 59 -4.39 5.86 7.60
N LEU A 60 -5.51 5.13 7.62
CA LEU A 60 -6.70 5.44 6.87
C LEU A 60 -7.84 5.71 7.83
N SER A 61 -8.46 6.89 7.71
CA SER A 61 -9.56 7.33 8.56
C SER A 61 -10.81 7.61 7.72
N TRP A 62 -11.98 7.20 8.20
CA TRP A 62 -13.28 7.51 7.61
C TRP A 62 -14.33 7.69 8.72
N ALA A 63 -15.55 8.07 8.37
CA ALA A 63 -16.61 8.31 9.34
C ALA A 63 -16.91 7.10 10.26
N GLY A 64 -16.66 5.88 9.77
CA GLY A 64 -16.92 4.64 10.51
C GLY A 64 -15.73 4.08 11.28
N GLY A 65 -14.53 4.69 11.20
CA GLY A 65 -13.38 4.20 11.95
C GLY A 65 -12.01 4.65 11.45
N VAL A 66 -10.98 4.03 12.02
CA VAL A 66 -9.58 4.22 11.65
C VAL A 66 -8.87 2.86 11.57
N ILE A 67 -8.07 2.69 10.53
CA ILE A 67 -7.18 1.56 10.33
C ILE A 67 -5.77 2.09 10.18
N GLU A 68 -4.83 1.52 10.92
CA GLU A 68 -3.42 1.84 10.83
C GLU A 68 -2.64 0.55 10.70
N GLU A 69 -1.78 0.47 9.69
CA GLU A 69 -1.00 -0.71 9.38
C GLU A 69 0.41 -0.33 8.94
N THR A 70 1.36 -1.21 9.26
CA THR A 70 2.79 -1.03 8.99
C THR A 70 3.38 -2.21 8.25
N ASP A 71 4.27 -1.94 7.30
CA ASP A 71 5.05 -2.95 6.57
C ASP A 71 6.30 -2.35 5.93
N TRP A 72 7.19 -3.19 5.39
CA TRP A 72 8.47 -2.77 4.82
C TRP A 72 8.38 -1.83 3.59
N ASN A 73 7.18 -1.64 3.02
CA ASN A 73 6.90 -0.62 2.00
C ASN A 73 5.43 -0.17 2.03
N TYR A 74 5.12 0.96 1.39
CA TYR A 74 3.78 1.56 1.40
C TYR A 74 2.73 0.68 0.70
N PHE A 75 3.06 -0.03 -0.39
CA PHE A 75 2.11 -0.91 -1.05
C PHE A 75 1.75 -2.12 -0.16
N ALA A 76 2.74 -2.73 0.49
CA ALA A 76 2.55 -3.84 1.42
C ALA A 76 1.71 -3.41 2.63
N SER A 77 2.00 -2.23 3.20
CA SER A 77 1.19 -1.60 4.26
C SER A 77 -0.24 -1.38 3.79
N PHE A 78 -0.42 -0.88 2.55
CA PHE A 78 -1.75 -0.63 2.01
C PHE A 78 -2.54 -1.91 1.75
N LYS A 79 -1.86 -3.01 1.39
CA LYS A 79 -2.51 -4.33 1.30
C LYS A 79 -3.07 -4.77 2.66
N LYS A 80 -2.35 -4.55 3.77
CA LYS A 80 -2.88 -4.84 5.12
C LYS A 80 -4.10 -3.96 5.45
N VAL A 81 -4.02 -2.66 5.16
CA VAL A 81 -5.16 -1.74 5.33
C VAL A 81 -6.38 -2.23 4.54
N ARG A 82 -6.19 -2.64 3.28
CA ARG A 82 -7.26 -3.17 2.42
C ARG A 82 -7.86 -4.46 2.94
N LYS A 83 -7.05 -5.38 3.48
CA LYS A 83 -7.57 -6.61 4.12
C LYS A 83 -8.45 -6.28 5.33
N ARG A 84 -8.10 -5.27 6.12
CA ARG A 84 -8.95 -4.80 7.22
C ARG A 84 -10.20 -4.08 6.75
N LEU A 85 -10.11 -3.21 5.73
CA LEU A 85 -11.29 -2.58 5.12
C LEU A 85 -12.28 -3.61 4.58
N ALA A 86 -11.79 -4.73 4.02
CA ALA A 86 -12.65 -5.80 3.53
C ALA A 86 -13.52 -6.43 4.64
N THR A 87 -13.06 -6.43 5.91
CA THR A 87 -13.89 -6.88 7.06
C THR A 87 -15.07 -5.95 7.35
N HIS A 88 -15.05 -4.75 6.78
CA HIS A 88 -16.12 -3.75 6.84
C HIS A 88 -16.86 -3.63 5.50
N SER A 89 -16.67 -4.55 4.54
CA SER A 89 -17.22 -4.47 3.19
C SER A 89 -16.82 -3.20 2.42
N LEU A 90 -15.63 -2.64 2.67
CA LEU A 90 -15.14 -1.41 2.05
C LEU A 90 -14.01 -1.65 1.05
N LEU A 91 -14.08 -0.99 -0.10
CA LEU A 91 -13.04 -0.98 -1.13
C LEU A 91 -12.54 0.44 -1.42
N PRO A 92 -11.24 0.74 -1.35
CA PRO A 92 -10.73 2.07 -1.68
C PRO A 92 -10.71 2.31 -3.20
N MET A 93 -11.23 3.46 -3.63
CA MET A 93 -11.34 3.90 -5.02
C MET A 93 -10.06 4.58 -5.52
N CYS A 94 -8.95 3.84 -5.51
CA CYS A 94 -7.64 4.30 -5.98
C CYS A 94 -6.84 3.22 -6.73
N TYR A 95 -5.80 3.60 -7.47
CA TYR A 95 -5.03 2.65 -8.29
C TYR A 95 -4.35 1.56 -7.46
N GLY A 96 -3.95 1.84 -6.22
CA GLY A 96 -3.36 0.84 -5.31
C GLY A 96 -4.30 -0.33 -5.03
N ALA A 97 -5.61 -0.14 -5.21
CA ALA A 97 -6.62 -1.18 -5.09
C ALA A 97 -7.17 -1.66 -6.44
N SER A 98 -6.74 -1.07 -7.56
CA SER A 98 -7.21 -1.42 -8.88
C SER A 98 -6.68 -2.78 -9.33
N ARG A 99 -7.47 -3.54 -10.10
CA ARG A 99 -7.12 -4.87 -10.62
C ARG A 99 -5.86 -4.83 -11.48
N ARG A 100 -5.79 -3.87 -12.40
CA ARG A 100 -4.83 -3.84 -13.51
C ARG A 100 -3.56 -3.06 -13.18
N VAL A 101 -2.93 -3.43 -12.06
CA VAL A 101 -1.70 -2.79 -11.60
C VAL A 101 -0.64 -3.80 -11.20
N ILE A 102 0.60 -3.40 -11.44
CA ILE A 102 1.79 -4.21 -11.30
C ILE A 102 2.81 -3.45 -10.45
N LEU A 103 3.21 -4.04 -9.31
CA LEU A 103 4.32 -3.57 -8.50
C LEU A 103 5.60 -4.33 -8.93
N THR A 104 6.63 -3.60 -9.36
CA THR A 104 7.94 -4.19 -9.70
C THR A 104 8.95 -3.90 -8.59
N GLY A 105 9.99 -4.73 -8.46
CA GLY A 105 11.07 -4.50 -7.50
C GLY A 105 11.69 -3.10 -7.64
N MET A 106 11.93 -2.66 -8.87
CA MET A 106 12.41 -1.30 -9.17
C MET A 106 11.48 -0.19 -8.66
N ALA A 107 10.16 -0.37 -8.75
CA ALA A 107 9.20 0.62 -8.22
C ALA A 107 9.19 0.66 -6.69
N VAL A 108 9.51 -0.46 -6.05
CA VAL A 108 9.72 -0.52 -4.60
C VAL A 108 11.02 0.17 -4.20
N ASP A 109 12.13 -0.18 -4.85
CA ASP A 109 13.46 0.35 -4.54
C ASP A 109 13.54 1.88 -4.73
N MET A 110 12.88 2.42 -5.76
CA MET A 110 12.95 3.85 -6.09
C MET A 110 11.98 4.75 -5.30
N GLY A 111 11.03 4.19 -4.56
CA GLY A 111 9.97 5.00 -3.95
C GLY A 111 9.17 4.31 -2.84
N LEU A 112 9.73 3.29 -2.21
CA LEU A 112 9.11 2.50 -1.15
C LEU A 112 7.69 2.00 -1.52
N GLY A 113 7.47 1.69 -2.81
CA GLY A 113 6.18 1.20 -3.30
C GLY A 113 5.07 2.24 -3.36
N GLN A 114 5.36 3.54 -3.28
CA GLN A 114 4.34 4.59 -3.45
C GLN A 114 3.82 4.72 -4.88
N LYS A 115 4.48 4.08 -5.84
CA LYS A 115 4.12 4.11 -7.24
C LYS A 115 4.03 2.71 -7.83
N ILE A 116 3.11 2.54 -8.78
CA ILE A 116 2.79 1.27 -9.41
C ILE A 116 2.58 1.46 -10.91
N TRP A 117 2.85 0.42 -11.68
CA TRP A 117 2.59 0.41 -13.10
C TRP A 117 1.15 0.03 -13.36
N ARG A 118 0.46 0.79 -14.20
CA ARG A 118 -0.82 0.37 -14.77
C ARG A 118 -0.55 -0.49 -15.99
N VAL A 119 -1.39 -1.50 -16.21
CA VAL A 119 -1.32 -2.35 -17.40
C VAL A 119 -2.66 -2.39 -18.12
N ASN A 120 -2.62 -2.46 -19.44
CA ASN A 120 -3.83 -2.64 -20.25
C ASN A 120 -4.23 -4.10 -20.36
N GLN A 121 -5.46 -4.29 -20.84
CA GLN A 121 -6.07 -5.58 -21.07
C GLN A 121 -5.25 -6.49 -22.01
N ASP A 122 -4.53 -5.89 -22.95
CA ASP A 122 -3.72 -6.59 -23.95
C ASP A 122 -2.27 -6.84 -23.53
N ASP A 123 -1.89 -6.56 -22.26
CA ASP A 123 -0.55 -6.81 -21.70
C ASP A 123 0.64 -6.15 -22.42
N GLU A 124 0.42 -5.34 -23.46
CA GLU A 124 1.47 -4.89 -24.37
C GLU A 124 2.19 -3.60 -23.93
N MET A 125 1.56 -2.77 -23.09
CA MET A 125 2.14 -1.48 -22.73
C MET A 125 1.98 -1.17 -21.24
N TYR A 126 3.11 -0.86 -20.59
CA TYR A 126 3.10 -0.18 -19.31
C TYR A 126 2.51 1.21 -19.52
N HIS A 127 1.36 1.48 -18.92
CA HIS A 127 0.87 2.84 -18.75
C HIS A 127 1.78 3.60 -17.78
N PRO A 128 1.71 4.95 -17.75
CA PRO A 128 2.56 5.73 -16.87
C PRO A 128 2.50 5.22 -15.43
N LEU A 129 3.65 5.26 -14.78
CA LEU A 129 3.79 4.97 -13.37
C LEU A 129 2.87 5.93 -12.57
N VAL A 130 1.90 5.39 -11.84
CA VAL A 130 0.92 6.17 -11.06
C VAL A 130 1.15 6.01 -9.56
N GLY A 131 0.73 7.01 -8.79
CA GLY A 131 0.73 6.91 -7.33
C GLY A 131 -0.37 5.98 -6.82
N ILE A 132 -0.09 5.19 -5.79
CA ILE A 132 -1.02 4.17 -5.26
C ILE A 132 -2.34 4.77 -4.74
N PHE A 133 -2.34 6.03 -4.29
CA PHE A 133 -3.55 6.71 -3.82
C PHE A 133 -4.19 7.63 -4.87
N LYS A 134 -3.63 7.71 -6.09
CA LYS A 134 -4.29 8.46 -7.16
C LYS A 134 -5.55 7.72 -7.62
N THR A 135 -6.50 8.48 -8.13
CA THR A 135 -7.77 7.99 -8.68
C THR A 135 -7.90 8.36 -10.17
N GLY A 136 -8.89 7.79 -10.84
CA GLY A 136 -9.19 8.02 -12.26
C GLY A 136 -10.37 7.16 -12.73
N GLU A 137 -10.88 7.43 -13.93
CA GLU A 137 -12.07 6.76 -14.48
C GLU A 137 -11.87 5.26 -14.71
N ASP A 138 -10.62 4.83 -14.91
CA ASP A 138 -10.26 3.43 -15.15
C ASP A 138 -9.87 2.67 -13.88
N VAL A 139 -10.13 3.24 -12.69
CA VAL A 139 -9.93 2.54 -11.41
C VAL A 139 -10.98 1.45 -11.27
N GLU A 140 -10.51 0.19 -11.24
CA GLU A 140 -11.32 -1.01 -11.07
C GLU A 140 -10.95 -1.67 -9.73
N PRO A 141 -11.48 -1.19 -8.59
CA PRO A 141 -11.04 -1.65 -7.29
C PRO A 141 -11.51 -3.07 -7.03
N VAL A 142 -10.61 -3.89 -6.51
CA VAL A 142 -10.80 -5.33 -6.27
C VAL A 142 -10.29 -5.73 -4.90
N SER A 143 -10.55 -6.98 -4.50
CA SER A 143 -9.94 -7.53 -3.29
C SER A 143 -8.42 -7.66 -3.43
N VAL A 144 -7.73 -7.89 -2.31
CA VAL A 144 -6.27 -8.11 -2.35
C VAL A 144 -5.97 -9.43 -3.07
N GLU A 145 -6.79 -10.45 -2.84
CA GLU A 145 -6.66 -11.78 -3.41
C GLU A 145 -6.86 -11.75 -4.93
N GLU A 146 -7.85 -11.00 -5.42
CA GLU A 146 -8.08 -10.81 -6.86
C GLU A 146 -6.93 -10.05 -7.53
N GLN A 147 -6.40 -9.01 -6.87
CA GLN A 147 -5.27 -8.26 -7.38
C GLN A 147 -4.00 -9.14 -7.44
N GLU A 148 -3.71 -9.91 -6.38
CA GLU A 148 -2.56 -10.81 -6.32
C GLU A 148 -2.67 -11.93 -7.37
N LYS A 149 -3.87 -12.48 -7.58
CA LYS A 149 -4.12 -13.46 -8.65
C LYS A 149 -3.83 -12.87 -10.03
N PHE A 150 -4.32 -11.67 -10.32
CA PHE A 150 -4.04 -10.99 -11.59
C PHE A 150 -2.54 -10.77 -11.79
N GLN A 151 -1.81 -10.32 -10.76
CA GLN A 151 -0.37 -10.12 -10.83
C GLN A 151 0.39 -11.42 -11.13
N ALA A 152 0.02 -12.53 -10.48
CA ALA A 152 0.64 -13.82 -10.71
C ALA A 152 0.42 -14.34 -12.15
N GLU A 153 -0.82 -14.24 -12.65
CA GLU A 153 -1.17 -14.60 -14.03
C GLU A 153 -0.42 -13.74 -15.04
N TRP A 154 -0.30 -12.44 -14.78
CA TRP A 154 0.45 -11.51 -15.62
C TRP A 154 1.94 -11.88 -15.70
N TRP A 155 2.58 -12.17 -14.56
CA TRP A 155 3.99 -12.58 -14.52
C TRP A 155 4.24 -13.87 -15.28
N LYS A 156 3.35 -14.86 -15.12
CA LYS A 156 3.42 -16.12 -15.86
C LYS A 156 3.41 -15.89 -17.36
N ARG A 157 2.48 -15.08 -17.86
CA ARG A 157 2.39 -14.73 -19.30
C ARG A 157 3.67 -14.04 -19.80
N LYS A 158 4.26 -13.13 -19.02
CA LYS A 158 5.51 -12.45 -19.41
C LYS A 158 6.71 -13.38 -19.46
N GLN A 159 6.82 -14.33 -18.54
CA GLN A 159 7.89 -15.34 -18.57
C GLN A 159 7.76 -16.25 -19.81
N GLU A 160 6.54 -16.66 -20.16
CA GLU A 160 6.28 -17.47 -21.35
C GLU A 160 6.58 -16.71 -22.67
N GLN A 161 6.41 -15.38 -22.69
CA GLN A 161 6.78 -14.54 -23.83
C GLN A 161 8.30 -14.39 -23.99
N LEU A 162 9.04 -14.26 -22.88
CA LEU A 162 10.50 -14.10 -22.90
C LEU A 162 11.25 -15.40 -23.21
N ALA A 163 10.62 -16.56 -23.04
CA ALA A 163 11.18 -17.87 -23.33
C ALA A 163 11.03 -18.30 -24.81
N LYS A 164 10.40 -17.47 -25.64
CA LYS A 164 10.22 -17.68 -27.08
C LYS A 164 11.18 -16.80 -27.86
#